data_AF-Q14EM5-F1
#
_entry.id   AF-Q14EM5-F1
#
_cell.length_a   1.000
_cell.length_b   1.000
_cell.length_c   1.000
_cell.angle_alpha   90.00
_cell.angle_beta   90.00
_cell.angle_gamma   90.00
#
_symmetry.space_group_name_H-M   'P 1'
#
loop_
_entity.id
_entity.type
_entity.pdbx_description
1 polymer ?
#
loop_
_entity_poly.entity_id
_entity_poly.type
_entity_poly.pdbx_seq_one_letter_code
_entity_poly.pdbx_strand_id
1 'polypeptide(L)'
;ITTRHRGGGHKRLYRKIDFRRNKKDISGEIVTIEYDPNRSADICLVHYRDGEKTYILHPRGAMIGDTIFSGPRAPISMGNALPLTNMPLGTAIHNVEIQVRKGGQLARAAGAVAELIAKEDGLATIRLPSGEVRLISENCSATIGQVGNVNSNNRALGKAGSKRWLGKRSE
;
A
#
# COMPACT_ATOMS: atom_id res chain seq x y z
N ILE A 1 20.48 17.24 -17.93
CA ILE A 1 19.91 15.98 -17.38
C ILE A 1 20.01 16.07 -15.86
N THR A 2 18.89 16.11 -15.12
CA THR A 2 18.86 16.24 -13.65
C THR A 2 18.89 14.89 -12.91
N THR A 3 18.52 13.79 -13.58
CA THR A 3 18.68 12.42 -13.08
C THR A 3 19.17 11.53 -14.22
N ARG A 4 20.33 10.89 -14.03
CA ARG A 4 20.92 9.97 -15.03
C ARG A 4 20.19 8.61 -15.02
N HIS A 5 20.56 7.75 -15.98
CA HIS A 5 20.12 6.35 -16.08
C HIS A 5 18.61 6.10 -16.26
N ARG A 6 17.82 7.14 -16.55
CA ARG A 6 16.39 7.05 -16.88
C ARG A 6 16.15 7.45 -18.34
N GLY A 7 15.40 6.64 -19.08
CA GLY A 7 14.98 6.96 -20.44
C GLY A 7 14.59 5.73 -21.27
N GLY A 8 13.72 5.93 -22.27
CA GLY A 8 13.12 4.85 -23.06
C GLY A 8 12.04 4.09 -22.29
N GLY A 9 11.91 2.79 -22.55
CA GLY A 9 10.92 1.92 -21.92
C GLY A 9 9.58 1.86 -22.67
N HIS A 10 8.71 0.93 -22.24
CA HIS A 10 7.37 0.80 -22.80
C HIS A 10 6.43 1.89 -22.26
N LYS A 11 5.51 2.40 -23.10
CA LYS A 11 4.48 3.36 -22.68
C LYS A 11 3.59 2.73 -21.61
N ARG A 12 3.26 3.48 -20.56
CA ARG A 12 2.43 3.02 -19.43
C ARG A 12 1.25 3.96 -19.24
N LEU A 13 0.10 3.39 -18.89
CA LEU A 13 -1.07 4.15 -18.48
C LEU A 13 -1.08 4.25 -16.96
N TYR A 14 -1.47 5.41 -16.43
CA TYR A 14 -1.55 5.62 -14.99
C TYR A 14 -2.89 5.14 -14.44
N ARG A 15 -2.83 4.25 -13.44
CA ARG A 15 -4.01 3.87 -12.66
C ARG A 15 -4.08 4.69 -11.37
N LYS A 16 -5.18 5.41 -11.22
CA LYS A 16 -5.47 6.23 -10.03
C LYS A 16 -5.83 5.31 -8.85
N ILE A 17 -4.94 5.25 -7.86
CA ILE A 17 -5.18 4.51 -6.60
C ILE A 17 -5.78 5.46 -5.56
N ASP A 18 -6.72 4.97 -4.78
CA ASP A 18 -7.12 5.57 -3.53
C ASP A 18 -6.18 5.17 -2.38
N PHE A 19 -5.11 5.96 -2.17
CA PHE A 19 -4.22 5.80 -1.01
C PHE A 19 -4.82 6.32 0.31
N ARG A 20 -5.88 7.13 0.24
CA ARG A 20 -6.51 7.77 1.41
C ARG A 20 -7.60 6.91 2.03
N ARG A 21 -8.16 5.97 1.26
CA ARG A 21 -9.29 5.13 1.68
C ARG A 21 -10.45 6.04 2.11
N ASN A 22 -10.82 6.97 1.22
CA ASN A 22 -11.76 8.05 1.54
C ASN A 22 -13.17 7.53 1.86
N LYS A 23 -13.52 6.35 1.33
CA LYS A 23 -14.80 5.67 1.57
C LYS A 23 -14.81 5.05 2.97
N LYS A 24 -15.08 5.89 3.96
CA LYS A 24 -15.23 5.48 5.36
C LYS A 24 -16.61 4.92 5.62
N ASP A 25 -16.68 3.91 6.47
CA ASP A 25 -17.88 3.22 6.94
C ASP A 25 -18.72 2.53 5.84
N ILE A 26 -18.13 2.33 4.65
CA ILE A 26 -18.75 1.62 3.53
C ILE A 26 -17.92 0.38 3.23
N SER A 27 -18.54 -0.79 3.25
CA SER A 27 -17.91 -2.04 2.82
C SER A 27 -17.77 -2.07 1.30
N GLY A 28 -16.63 -2.54 0.82
CA GLY A 28 -16.42 -2.87 -0.58
C GLY A 28 -15.86 -4.27 -0.75
N GLU A 29 -16.15 -4.89 -1.89
CA GLU A 29 -15.73 -6.24 -2.24
C GLU A 29 -14.59 -6.18 -3.25
N ILE A 30 -13.58 -7.04 -3.09
CA ILE A 30 -12.50 -7.18 -4.07
C ILE A 30 -13.03 -7.94 -5.28
N VAL A 31 -13.03 -7.30 -6.44
CA VAL A 31 -13.55 -7.90 -7.68
C VAL A 31 -12.43 -8.48 -8.54
N THR A 32 -11.30 -7.77 -8.63
CA THR A 32 -10.15 -8.23 -9.39
C THR A 32 -8.85 -7.89 -8.69
N ILE A 33 -7.83 -8.70 -8.95
CA ILE A 33 -6.44 -8.44 -8.59
C ILE A 33 -5.69 -8.24 -9.91
N GLU A 34 -5.10 -7.06 -10.10
CA GLU A 34 -4.47 -6.65 -11.35
C GLU A 34 -3.00 -6.29 -11.14
N TYR A 35 -2.18 -6.65 -12.14
CA TYR A 35 -0.82 -6.14 -12.25
C TYR A 35 -0.80 -4.64 -12.59
N ASP A 36 0.02 -3.85 -11.90
CA ASP A 36 0.26 -2.44 -12.24
C ASP A 36 1.71 -2.12 -12.65
N PRO A 37 1.97 -1.62 -13.88
CA PRO A 37 3.32 -1.37 -14.36
C PRO A 37 3.99 -0.12 -13.75
N ASN A 38 3.27 0.69 -12.97
CA ASN A 38 3.82 1.93 -12.38
C ASN A 38 4.34 1.72 -10.95
N ARG A 39 4.18 0.52 -10.39
CA ARG A 39 4.61 0.17 -9.04
C ARG A 39 5.02 -1.31 -8.98
N SER A 40 5.61 -1.73 -7.87
CA SER A 40 5.97 -3.14 -7.68
C SER A 40 4.80 -3.97 -7.15
N ALA A 41 3.94 -3.38 -6.32
CA ALA A 41 2.78 -4.06 -5.76
C ALA A 41 1.66 -4.25 -6.78
N ASP A 42 0.93 -5.35 -6.66
CA ASP A 42 -0.33 -5.52 -7.37
C ASP A 42 -1.42 -4.63 -6.75
N ILE A 43 -2.52 -4.45 -7.48
CA ILE A 43 -3.66 -3.66 -7.02
C ILE A 43 -4.93 -4.46 -7.05
N CYS A 44 -5.87 -4.10 -6.18
CA CYS A 44 -7.23 -4.63 -6.21
C CYS A 44 -8.17 -3.58 -6.78
N LEU A 45 -9.10 -4.01 -7.64
CA LEU A 45 -10.32 -3.25 -7.89
C LEU A 45 -11.34 -3.59 -6.81
N VAL A 46 -11.81 -2.56 -6.09
CA VAL A 46 -12.83 -2.70 -5.06
C VAL A 46 -14.12 -2.07 -5.56
N HIS A 47 -15.23 -2.81 -5.45
CA HIS A 47 -16.57 -2.29 -5.67
C HIS A 47 -17.22 -2.02 -4.32
N TYR A 48 -17.52 -0.76 -4.04
CA TYR A 48 -18.23 -0.38 -2.82
C TYR A 48 -19.74 -0.54 -2.99
N ARG A 49 -20.45 -0.69 -1.86
CA ARG A 49 -21.93 -0.80 -1.85
C ARG A 49 -22.65 0.43 -2.42
N ASP A 50 -21.99 1.59 -2.46
CA ASP A 50 -22.52 2.81 -3.09
C ASP A 50 -22.39 2.81 -4.63
N GLY A 51 -21.81 1.76 -5.21
CA GLY A 51 -21.61 1.60 -6.65
C GLY A 51 -20.30 2.18 -7.17
N GLU A 52 -19.52 2.88 -6.34
CA GLU A 52 -18.22 3.39 -6.75
C GLU A 52 -17.17 2.27 -6.82
N LYS A 53 -16.22 2.47 -7.74
CA LYS A 53 -15.11 1.55 -7.96
C LYS A 53 -13.81 2.29 -7.72
N THR A 54 -12.96 1.75 -6.86
CA THR A 54 -11.62 2.32 -6.66
C THR A 54 -10.56 1.25 -6.68
N TYR A 55 -9.37 1.65 -7.12
CA TYR A 55 -8.18 0.82 -6.98
C TYR A 55 -7.53 1.07 -5.63
N ILE A 56 -7.13 0.00 -4.96
CA ILE A 56 -6.31 0.03 -3.74
C ILE A 56 -5.06 -0.85 -3.93
N LEU A 57 -4.10 -0.75 -3.02
CA LEU A 57 -2.99 -1.71 -2.98
C LEU A 57 -3.51 -3.09 -2.59
N HIS A 58 -3.01 -4.15 -3.23
CA HIS A 58 -3.33 -5.52 -2.85
C HIS A 58 -2.68 -5.87 -1.50
N PRO A 59 -3.46 -6.19 -0.47
CA PRO A 59 -2.92 -6.71 0.78
C PRO A 59 -2.64 -8.22 0.63
N ARG A 60 -1.53 -8.68 1.20
CA ARG A 60 -1.12 -10.09 1.17
C ARG A 60 -2.21 -10.97 1.77
N GLY A 61 -2.59 -12.01 1.03
CA GLY A 61 -3.59 -12.99 1.47
C GLY A 61 -5.03 -12.63 1.11
N ALA A 62 -5.30 -11.41 0.62
CA ALA A 62 -6.63 -11.08 0.13
C ALA A 62 -6.92 -11.74 -1.21
N MET A 63 -8.12 -12.30 -1.30
CA MET A 63 -8.67 -13.02 -2.44
C MET A 63 -9.82 -12.23 -3.07
N ILE A 64 -10.22 -12.63 -4.28
CA ILE A 64 -11.42 -12.11 -4.93
C ILE A 64 -12.64 -12.54 -4.11
N GLY A 65 -13.57 -11.62 -3.86
CA GLY A 65 -14.72 -11.80 -2.99
C GLY A 65 -14.53 -11.34 -1.54
N ASP A 66 -13.28 -11.05 -1.13
CA ASP A 66 -13.03 -10.57 0.22
C ASP A 66 -13.63 -9.18 0.42
N THR A 67 -14.23 -8.98 1.60
CA THR A 67 -14.80 -7.69 2.00
C THR A 67 -13.75 -6.85 2.69
N ILE A 68 -13.65 -5.61 2.22
CA ILE A 68 -12.76 -4.59 2.72
C ILE A 68 -13.58 -3.46 3.32
N PHE A 69 -13.15 -2.95 4.47
CA PHE A 69 -13.78 -1.85 5.18
C PHE A 69 -12.74 -0.81 5.58
N SER A 70 -13.13 0.47 5.54
CA SER A 70 -12.30 1.56 6.03
C SER A 70 -13.08 2.41 7.03
N GLY A 71 -12.43 2.85 8.10
CA GLY A 71 -13.03 3.71 9.10
C GLY A 71 -12.59 3.36 10.52
N PRO A 72 -12.94 4.19 11.51
CA PRO A 72 -12.61 3.92 12.92
C PRO A 72 -13.31 2.67 13.46
N ARG A 73 -14.47 2.31 12.91
CA ARG A 73 -15.25 1.13 13.31
C ARG A 73 -14.93 -0.14 12.50
N ALA A 74 -13.89 -0.10 11.65
CA ALA A 74 -13.54 -1.29 10.89
C ALA A 74 -13.13 -2.44 11.83
N PRO A 75 -13.40 -3.70 11.48
CA PRO A 75 -12.84 -4.81 12.22
C PRO A 75 -11.32 -4.89 11.95
N ILE A 76 -10.57 -5.36 12.95
CA ILE A 76 -9.13 -5.60 12.86
C ILE A 76 -8.91 -6.85 11.99
N SER A 77 -8.92 -6.65 10.68
CA SER A 77 -8.73 -7.71 9.67
C SER A 77 -7.81 -7.22 8.56
N MET A 78 -7.16 -8.14 7.86
CA MET A 78 -6.23 -7.84 6.77
C MET A 78 -6.93 -7.04 5.66
N GLY A 79 -6.28 -5.99 5.15
CA GLY A 79 -6.82 -5.12 4.11
C GLY A 79 -7.75 -4.00 4.60
N ASN A 80 -8.21 -4.06 5.85
CA ASN A 80 -8.99 -2.97 6.43
C ASN A 80 -8.11 -1.79 6.84
N ALA A 81 -8.65 -0.58 6.69
CA ALA A 81 -7.95 0.65 6.98
C ALA A 81 -8.58 1.40 8.15
N LEU A 82 -7.79 1.68 9.19
CA LEU A 82 -8.21 2.31 10.43
C LEU A 82 -7.22 3.41 10.85
N PRO A 83 -7.62 4.33 11.74
CA PRO A 83 -6.68 5.16 12.48
C PRO A 83 -5.75 4.30 13.34
N LEU A 84 -4.49 4.73 13.51
CA LEU A 84 -3.53 4.03 14.36
C LEU A 84 -4.03 3.92 15.80
N THR A 85 -4.81 4.90 16.30
CA THR A 85 -5.47 4.86 17.62
C THR A 85 -6.21 3.55 17.87
N ASN A 86 -6.86 2.97 16.86
CA ASN A 86 -7.73 1.80 17.02
C ASN A 86 -7.03 0.46 16.73
N MET A 87 -5.79 0.48 16.21
CA MET A 87 -5.05 -0.74 15.89
C MET A 87 -4.33 -1.31 17.12
N PRO A 88 -4.34 -2.62 17.40
CA PRO A 88 -3.58 -3.16 18.52
C PRO A 88 -2.06 -2.96 18.35
N LEU A 89 -1.31 -2.94 19.45
CA LEU A 89 0.15 -2.92 19.40
C LEU A 89 0.67 -4.24 18.77
N GLY A 90 1.82 -4.17 18.10
CA GLY A 90 2.43 -5.30 17.38
C GLY A 90 1.76 -5.62 16.03
N THR A 91 0.74 -4.87 15.59
CA THR A 91 0.13 -5.14 14.29
C THR A 91 1.07 -4.83 13.14
N ALA A 92 1.12 -5.76 12.18
CA ALA A 92 1.66 -5.50 10.85
C ALA A 92 0.73 -4.55 10.08
N ILE A 93 1.29 -3.45 9.59
CA ILE A 93 0.57 -2.40 8.87
C ILE A 93 1.30 -2.00 7.60
N HIS A 94 0.57 -1.46 6.63
CA HIS A 94 1.10 -0.89 5.40
C HIS A 94 0.28 0.35 4.97
N ASN A 95 0.78 1.06 3.96
CA ASN A 95 0.14 2.28 3.44
C ASN A 95 -0.13 3.32 4.54
N VAL A 96 0.87 3.63 5.35
CA VAL A 96 0.75 4.53 6.52
C VAL A 96 0.80 6.00 6.10
N GLU A 97 -0.11 6.81 6.62
CA GLU A 97 -0.12 8.27 6.46
C GLU A 97 0.98 8.94 7.30
N ILE A 98 1.71 9.91 6.72
CA ILE A 98 2.63 10.77 7.49
C ILE A 98 1.87 11.93 8.15
N GLN A 99 0.89 12.46 7.43
CA GLN A 99 0.00 13.52 7.88
C GLN A 99 -1.43 13.05 7.70
N VAL A 100 -2.26 13.35 8.69
CA VAL A 100 -3.68 13.00 8.73
C VAL A 100 -4.37 13.43 7.43
N ARG A 101 -5.06 12.49 6.76
CA ARG A 101 -5.83 12.69 5.50
C ARG A 101 -5.01 12.97 4.24
N LYS A 102 -3.68 12.95 4.29
CA LYS A 102 -2.84 13.14 3.10
C LYS A 102 -2.83 11.89 2.20
N GLY A 103 -3.21 10.74 2.74
CA GLY A 103 -3.10 9.42 2.12
C GLY A 103 -1.80 8.74 2.47
N GLY A 104 -1.79 7.41 2.39
CA GLY A 104 -0.64 6.62 2.75
C GLY A 104 0.57 6.94 1.87
N GLN A 105 1.72 7.14 2.51
CA GLN A 105 2.98 7.46 1.85
C GLN A 105 4.06 6.41 2.15
N LEU A 106 4.01 5.81 3.35
CA LEU A 106 4.98 4.84 3.84
C LEU A 106 4.50 3.40 3.61
N ALA A 107 5.46 2.47 3.50
CA ALA A 107 5.20 1.03 3.31
C ALA A 107 4.21 0.71 2.17
N ARG A 108 4.53 1.16 0.94
CA ARG A 108 3.68 0.95 -0.27
C ARG A 108 4.25 -0.01 -1.31
N ALA A 109 5.52 -0.38 -1.16
CA ALA A 109 6.20 -1.27 -2.10
C ALA A 109 5.72 -2.72 -1.91
N ALA A 110 5.87 -3.55 -2.94
CA ALA A 110 5.63 -4.98 -2.85
C ALA A 110 6.33 -5.61 -1.64
N GLY A 111 5.59 -6.40 -0.85
CA GLY A 111 6.10 -7.02 0.38
C GLY A 111 6.43 -6.06 1.52
N ALA A 112 6.19 -4.75 1.40
CA ALA A 112 6.48 -3.82 2.49
C ALA A 112 5.54 -4.06 3.67
N VAL A 113 6.11 -4.01 4.87
CA VAL A 113 5.41 -4.10 6.15
C VAL A 113 6.07 -3.15 7.15
N ALA A 114 5.25 -2.45 7.90
CA ALA A 114 5.65 -1.68 9.07
C ALA A 114 4.97 -2.29 10.29
N GLU A 115 5.52 -2.03 11.47
CA GLU A 115 5.03 -2.59 12.73
C GLU A 115 4.72 -1.46 13.71
N LEU A 116 3.55 -1.54 14.36
CA LEU A 116 3.15 -0.58 15.38
C LEU A 116 3.74 -1.01 16.73
N ILE A 117 4.74 -0.28 17.25
CA ILE A 117 5.46 -0.65 18.48
C ILE A 117 4.74 -0.13 19.72
N ALA A 118 4.46 1.17 19.74
CA ALA A 118 3.95 1.86 20.93
C ALA A 118 2.98 2.98 20.54
N LYS A 119 2.19 3.42 21.52
CA LYS A 119 1.24 4.53 21.41
C LYS A 119 1.29 5.31 22.72
N GLU A 120 1.84 6.51 22.64
CA GLU A 120 2.11 7.37 23.80
C GLU A 120 1.86 8.83 23.40
N ASP A 121 1.22 9.59 24.28
CA ASP A 121 1.02 11.04 24.14
C ASP A 121 0.41 11.50 22.80
N GLY A 122 -0.50 10.69 22.22
CA GLY A 122 -1.16 10.99 20.93
C GLY A 122 -0.26 10.76 19.71
N LEU A 123 0.89 10.13 19.90
CA LEU A 123 1.82 9.67 18.88
C LEU A 123 1.95 8.15 18.90
N ALA A 124 2.01 7.57 17.70
CA ALA A 124 2.30 6.18 17.44
C ALA A 124 3.75 6.01 17.00
N THR A 125 4.47 5.11 17.68
CA THR A 125 5.83 4.70 17.30
C THR A 125 5.75 3.54 16.34
N ILE A 126 6.24 3.72 15.12
CA ILE A 126 6.18 2.73 14.04
C ILE A 126 7.59 2.34 13.60
N ARG A 127 7.83 1.04 13.47
CA ARG A 127 9.03 0.50 12.81
C ARG A 127 8.78 0.37 11.32
N LEU A 128 9.60 1.03 10.52
CA LEU A 128 9.52 1.00 9.06
C LEU A 128 10.24 -0.23 8.48
N PRO A 129 9.96 -0.60 7.21
CA PRO A 129 10.68 -1.68 6.53
C PRO A 129 12.20 -1.48 6.46
N SER A 130 12.69 -0.24 6.58
CA SER A 130 14.12 0.11 6.66
C SER A 130 14.76 -0.21 8.01
N GLY A 131 13.97 -0.56 9.03
CA GLY A 131 14.41 -0.66 10.43
C GLY A 131 14.35 0.67 11.19
N GLU A 132 14.14 1.79 10.50
CA GLU A 132 13.96 3.11 11.13
C GLU A 132 12.70 3.11 12.02
N VAL A 133 12.85 3.64 13.23
CA VAL A 133 11.73 3.89 14.15
C VAL A 133 11.32 5.34 14.03
N ARG A 134 10.03 5.58 13.77
CA ARG A 134 9.49 6.90 13.52
C ARG A 134 8.19 7.15 14.27
N LEU A 135 8.05 8.36 14.79
CA LEU A 135 6.84 8.86 15.44
C LEU A 135 5.88 9.47 14.42
N ILE A 136 4.60 9.10 14.51
CA ILE A 136 3.52 9.58 13.64
C ILE A 136 2.29 9.85 14.53
N SER A 137 1.43 10.82 14.20
CA SER A 137 0.19 11.03 14.96
C SER A 137 -0.70 9.78 14.97
N GLU A 138 -1.29 9.45 16.11
CA GLU A 138 -2.23 8.32 16.22
C GLU A 138 -3.47 8.46 15.33
N ASN A 139 -3.84 9.70 14.99
CA ASN A 139 -4.95 10.01 14.09
C ASN A 139 -4.66 9.67 12.62
N CYS A 140 -3.40 9.38 12.28
CA CYS A 140 -3.04 8.94 10.93
C CYS A 140 -3.65 7.57 10.63
N SER A 141 -4.03 7.38 9.37
CA SER A 141 -4.62 6.13 8.91
C SER A 141 -3.54 5.15 8.45
N ALA A 142 -3.76 3.86 8.67
CA ALA A 142 -2.96 2.79 8.10
C ALA A 142 -3.87 1.63 7.67
N THR A 143 -3.34 0.72 6.87
CA THR A 143 -4.04 -0.52 6.47
C THR A 143 -3.39 -1.71 7.15
N ILE A 144 -4.19 -2.61 7.71
CA ILE A 144 -3.69 -3.81 8.40
C ILE A 144 -3.15 -4.81 7.37
N GLY A 145 -2.03 -5.42 7.69
CA GLY A 145 -1.36 -6.46 6.91
C GLY A 145 -0.14 -5.95 6.15
N GLN A 146 0.42 -6.84 5.34
CA GLN A 146 1.58 -6.60 4.47
C GLN A 146 1.10 -6.33 3.03
N VAL A 147 1.85 -5.54 2.26
CA VAL A 147 1.58 -5.39 0.82
C VAL A 147 1.85 -6.70 0.07
N GLY A 148 1.02 -7.06 -0.90
CA GLY A 148 1.18 -8.22 -1.75
C GLY A 148 2.45 -8.24 -2.62
N ASN A 149 2.54 -9.26 -3.47
CA ASN A 149 3.67 -9.48 -4.39
C ASN A 149 5.05 -9.61 -3.70
N VAL A 150 5.11 -10.33 -2.57
CA VAL A 150 6.34 -10.47 -1.75
C VAL A 150 7.54 -10.99 -2.56
N ASN A 151 7.30 -11.86 -3.54
CA ASN A 151 8.34 -12.46 -4.38
C ASN A 151 8.85 -11.53 -5.48
N SER A 152 8.37 -10.28 -5.57
CA SER A 152 8.82 -9.33 -6.59
C SER A 152 10.34 -9.12 -6.58
N ASN A 153 11.00 -9.27 -5.42
CA ASN A 153 12.45 -9.10 -5.30
C ASN A 153 13.25 -10.29 -5.89
N ASN A 154 12.63 -11.47 -5.99
CA ASN A 154 13.29 -12.68 -6.49
C ASN A 154 13.34 -12.73 -8.04
N ARG A 155 12.76 -11.73 -8.72
CA ARG A 155 12.68 -11.69 -10.18
C ARG A 155 14.02 -11.32 -10.82
N ALA A 156 14.66 -12.26 -11.48
CA ALA A 156 15.86 -12.02 -12.28
C ALA A 156 15.52 -11.39 -13.66
N LEU A 157 16.25 -10.33 -14.04
CA LEU A 157 16.19 -9.75 -15.37
C LEU A 157 17.22 -10.44 -16.26
N GLY A 158 16.89 -11.63 -16.79
CA GLY A 158 17.84 -12.54 -17.47
C GLY A 158 18.57 -12.00 -18.71
N LYS A 159 18.28 -10.78 -19.18
CA LYS A 159 19.01 -10.12 -20.27
C LYS A 159 19.08 -8.61 -20.09
N ALA A 160 20.11 -7.98 -20.65
CA ALA A 160 20.31 -6.52 -20.60
C ALA A 160 19.10 -5.73 -21.16
N GLY A 161 18.48 -6.22 -22.24
CA GLY A 161 17.29 -5.60 -22.85
C GLY A 161 16.10 -5.46 -21.90
N SER A 162 15.94 -6.36 -20.93
CA SER A 162 14.85 -6.30 -19.95
C SER A 162 14.96 -5.06 -19.06
N LYS A 163 16.18 -4.59 -18.75
CA LYS A 163 16.38 -3.31 -18.04
C LYS A 163 15.93 -2.12 -18.88
N ARG A 164 16.15 -2.17 -20.20
CA ARG A 164 15.72 -1.11 -21.14
C ARG A 164 14.19 -1.03 -21.24
N TRP A 165 13.48 -2.15 -21.24
CA TRP A 165 12.02 -2.19 -21.24
C TRP A 165 11.42 -1.53 -19.98
N LEU A 166 12.13 -1.59 -18.86
CA LEU A 166 11.75 -0.94 -17.61
C LEU A 166 12.05 0.57 -17.58
N GLY A 167 12.67 1.13 -18.63
CA GLY A 167 13.05 2.54 -18.71
C GLY A 167 14.39 2.87 -18.04
N LYS A 168 15.21 1.86 -17.72
CA LYS A 168 16.55 2.02 -17.15
C LYS A 168 17.59 2.00 -18.27
N ARG A 169 18.41 3.06 -18.38
CA ARG A 169 19.57 3.11 -19.28
C ARG A 169 20.79 2.48 -18.60
N SER A 170 21.78 2.11 -19.41
CA SER A 170 23.08 1.66 -18.90
C SER A 170 23.74 2.77 -18.07
N GLU A 171 24.59 2.34 -17.14
CA GLU A 171 25.42 3.27 -16.36
C GLU A 171 26.42 4.02 -17.23
#